data_AF-A0A2R6XVY9-F1
#
_entry.id   AF-A0A2R6XVY9-F1
#
_cell.length_a   1.000
_cell.length_b   1.000
_cell.length_c   1.000
_cell.angle_alpha   90.00
_cell.angle_beta   90.00
_cell.angle_gamma   90.00
#
_symmetry.space_group_name_H-M   'P 1'
#
loop_
_entity.id
_entity.type
_entity.pdbx_description
1 polymer ?
#
loop_
_entity_poly.entity_id
_entity_poly.type
_entity_poly.pdbx_seq_one_letter_code
_entity_poly.pdbx_strand_id
1 'polypeptide(L)'
;MSLTMRYQLYNSVKTLTTGLLDSPTTRHIPKFTVTIRRQKVENASSFCPRASPELYKSFQGRYILWNQVHVQSGSWTRTLPSGIRASSNSNDMNQQNVRKGGSLLGGVLKLLFKVAAGLALAAIITVASLPSLLSWPTARRVALDLANNTIPGTVSVKSASLGWTKPCRVEGISLRGSEGEEVLAIPKIESGAPLWSIALGKSGLGDVIVTSPVVDLQSNASNGLPRLALALTPTEKLLENSPGAKRPPRQVKIPSADAGLTVTVKADKGGLEVTDGKLILPGDLAAALGKRLFVNVDLGSSATKESDELKLASNQSNGVPLRATLWSDCAQMDAVGFLQPKASKLKLIKPLKAEMDLTPAFAKFYLAQLNPLLGEILGPAVQDDDMPDIIVQVTPTNMELPSDHYKISIAPIKVTLARGQVIDGVLSLLSKQELAKGKRNLTMQTSVIDAKLDMPGSFDCSRLDVLIADKVHVATWGQVNSIDETVRMTLAIPGPSLRDVMGLTKVPSNYYLKIPVSGTFDKPKVDWKTAGVGLAQLTARQRGGQLMQTFLNYVDTNEKSDVPEPGSKLPWEQSSAEHAQ
;
A
#
# COMPACT_ATOMS: atom_id res chain seq x y z
N MET A 1 67.71 7.74 -11.22
CA MET A 1 67.20 8.05 -12.58
C MET A 1 66.15 9.15 -12.39
N SER A 2 66.47 10.45 -12.44
CA SER A 2 66.80 11.26 -13.63
C SER A 2 65.71 11.12 -14.70
N LEU A 3 65.03 12.15 -15.23
CA LEU A 3 65.03 13.62 -15.15
C LEU A 3 63.68 14.02 -15.86
N THR A 4 62.83 14.96 -15.37
CA THR A 4 62.73 16.39 -15.84
C THR A 4 61.81 16.54 -17.08
N MET A 5 60.93 17.53 -17.33
CA MET A 5 60.81 18.94 -16.91
C MET A 5 59.45 19.56 -17.35
N ARG A 6 58.94 20.52 -16.54
CA ARG A 6 58.34 21.88 -16.79
C ARG A 6 57.48 22.21 -18.05
N TYR A 7 56.43 23.02 -17.85
CA TYR A 7 56.37 24.52 -17.99
C TYR A 7 54.92 25.00 -17.70
N GLN A 8 54.60 25.81 -16.67
CA GLN A 8 54.64 27.28 -16.46
C GLN A 8 53.86 28.22 -17.44
N LEU A 9 52.79 28.85 -16.90
CA LEU A 9 52.42 30.29 -16.88
C LEU A 9 52.46 31.14 -18.18
N TYR A 10 51.37 31.86 -18.50
CA TYR A 10 51.27 33.34 -18.38
C TYR A 10 49.89 33.94 -18.76
N ASN A 11 49.59 35.09 -18.14
CA ASN A 11 48.49 36.05 -18.37
C ASN A 11 48.68 36.91 -19.65
N SER A 12 47.60 37.49 -20.20
CA SER A 12 47.38 38.97 -20.37
C SER A 12 46.44 39.38 -21.53
N VAL A 13 45.32 40.03 -21.17
CA VAL A 13 44.86 41.40 -21.52
C VAL A 13 45.05 42.01 -22.94
N LYS A 14 43.90 42.39 -23.55
CA LYS A 14 43.54 43.51 -24.50
C LYS A 14 44.31 43.61 -25.85
N THR A 15 43.72 44.06 -26.98
CA THR A 15 43.05 45.37 -27.22
C THR A 15 42.48 45.43 -28.67
N LEU A 16 41.37 46.19 -28.90
CA LEU A 16 40.96 47.03 -30.07
C LEU A 16 40.96 46.40 -31.51
N THR A 17 40.14 46.74 -32.52
CA THR A 17 39.37 47.94 -32.88
C THR A 17 38.36 47.62 -34.01
N THR A 18 37.38 48.52 -34.11
CA THR A 18 36.34 48.87 -35.13
C THR A 18 36.57 48.71 -36.65
N GLY A 19 35.45 48.53 -37.36
CA GLY A 19 35.11 49.07 -38.71
C GLY A 19 33.63 48.78 -39.02
N LEU A 20 32.64 49.69 -38.90
CA LEU A 20 32.19 50.80 -39.77
C LEU A 20 31.74 50.37 -41.19
N LEU A 21 30.41 50.35 -41.45
CA LEU A 21 29.71 51.15 -42.48
C LEU A 21 28.23 50.73 -42.69
N ASP A 22 27.38 51.76 -42.65
CA ASP A 22 26.18 52.05 -43.43
C ASP A 22 24.83 51.32 -43.27
N SER A 23 23.82 52.16 -43.51
CA SER A 23 22.43 52.16 -43.07
C SER A 23 21.43 51.84 -44.21
N PRO A 24 20.15 52.28 -44.19
CA PRO A 24 18.97 51.54 -43.72
C PRO A 24 17.90 51.33 -44.83
N THR A 25 16.84 50.52 -44.61
CA THR A 25 15.49 50.77 -45.18
C THR A 25 14.36 49.85 -44.65
N THR A 26 13.44 50.49 -43.92
CA THR A 26 11.97 50.49 -44.00
C THR A 26 11.10 49.26 -44.38
N ARG A 27 10.26 48.86 -43.39
CA ARG A 27 8.86 48.35 -43.37
C ARG A 27 8.26 47.58 -44.56
N HIS A 28 7.60 46.46 -44.25
CA HIS A 28 6.15 46.26 -44.48
C HIS A 28 5.60 45.09 -43.64
N ILE A 29 4.43 45.28 -43.01
CA ILE A 29 3.64 44.25 -42.32
C ILE A 29 2.43 43.94 -43.22
N PRO A 30 2.07 42.66 -43.44
CA PRO A 30 0.69 42.30 -43.72
C PRO A 30 0.08 41.40 -42.64
N LYS A 31 -1.16 41.73 -42.27
CA LYS A 31 -2.09 40.94 -41.47
C LYS A 31 -2.60 39.76 -42.30
N PHE A 32 -2.80 38.59 -41.67
CA PHE A 32 -3.58 37.49 -42.24
C PHE A 32 -4.85 37.26 -41.41
N THR A 33 -5.98 37.24 -42.12
CA THR A 33 -7.32 36.88 -41.67
C THR A 33 -7.50 35.37 -41.82
N VAL A 34 -8.00 34.68 -40.80
CA VAL A 34 -8.32 33.24 -40.87
C VAL A 34 -9.82 33.04 -41.04
N THR A 35 -10.21 32.39 -42.14
CA THR A 35 -11.57 31.96 -42.44
C THR A 35 -11.78 30.52 -41.95
N ILE A 36 -12.78 30.28 -41.10
CA ILE A 36 -13.16 28.95 -40.64
C ILE A 36 -14.32 28.44 -41.51
N ARG A 37 -14.14 27.31 -42.20
CA ARG A 37 -15.21 26.57 -42.87
C ARG A 37 -15.68 25.40 -41.98
N ARG A 38 -17.00 25.33 -41.75
CA ARG A 38 -17.72 24.16 -41.23
C ARG A 38 -17.80 23.07 -42.31
N GLN A 39 -17.67 21.81 -41.90
CA GLN A 39 -18.23 20.67 -42.64
C GLN A 39 -19.17 19.87 -41.73
N LYS A 40 -20.24 19.35 -42.34
CA LYS A 40 -21.42 18.73 -41.72
C LYS A 40 -21.59 17.30 -42.29
N VAL A 41 -21.54 16.31 -41.39
CA VAL A 41 -22.36 15.09 -41.14
C VAL A 41 -22.51 13.98 -42.21
N GLU A 42 -22.67 12.74 -41.66
CA GLU A 42 -23.40 11.51 -42.09
C GLU A 42 -22.48 10.27 -42.24
N ASN A 43 -22.67 9.05 -41.70
CA ASN A 43 -23.80 8.25 -41.14
C ASN A 43 -23.25 7.19 -40.12
N ALA A 44 -23.93 6.89 -39.00
CA ALA A 44 -24.76 5.68 -38.66
C ALA A 44 -24.03 4.30 -38.83
N SER A 45 -24.05 3.30 -37.93
CA SER A 45 -25.11 2.80 -37.04
C SER A 45 -24.62 1.63 -36.14
N SER A 46 -25.40 1.35 -35.07
CA SER A 46 -25.52 0.09 -34.28
C SER A 46 -24.46 -0.12 -33.17
N PHE A 47 -24.75 -0.54 -31.93
CA PHE A 47 -25.79 -1.42 -31.39
C PHE A 47 -25.92 -1.16 -29.86
N CYS A 48 -27.14 -1.17 -29.32
CA CYS A 48 -27.47 -1.16 -27.88
C CYS A 48 -28.49 -2.28 -27.63
N PRO A 49 -28.47 -3.00 -26.49
CA PRO A 49 -29.44 -2.74 -25.42
C PRO A 49 -28.81 -2.98 -24.01
N ARG A 50 -29.32 -2.58 -22.84
CA ARG A 50 -30.70 -2.50 -22.33
C ARG A 50 -30.61 -1.75 -20.99
N ALA A 51 -31.37 -0.67 -20.79
CA ALA A 51 -31.60 -0.07 -19.47
C ALA A 51 -33.10 0.09 -19.29
N SER A 52 -33.62 -0.42 -18.17
CA SER A 52 -35.02 -0.33 -17.76
C SER A 52 -35.32 1.02 -17.07
N PRO A 53 -36.59 1.49 -17.12
CA PRO A 53 -36.94 2.87 -16.79
C PRO A 53 -37.59 2.98 -15.42
N GLU A 54 -37.04 3.82 -14.53
CA GLU A 54 -37.82 4.43 -13.46
C GLU A 54 -37.44 5.91 -13.31
N LEU A 55 -38.42 6.71 -12.88
CA LEU A 55 -38.38 8.14 -12.57
C LEU A 55 -38.62 9.11 -13.73
N TYR A 56 -39.83 9.01 -14.29
CA TYR A 56 -40.57 10.17 -14.79
C TYR A 56 -41.83 10.34 -13.93
N LYS A 57 -41.86 11.33 -13.02
CA LYS A 57 -43.01 12.23 -12.75
C LYS A 57 -42.80 13.12 -11.52
N SER A 58 -43.03 14.41 -11.78
CA SER A 58 -43.30 15.57 -10.90
C SER A 58 -42.16 16.60 -11.01
N PHE A 59 -42.35 17.83 -11.48
CA PHE A 59 -43.51 18.72 -11.47
C PHE A 59 -43.58 19.55 -12.76
N GLN A 60 -44.80 19.80 -13.25
CA GLN A 60 -45.08 20.81 -14.27
C GLN A 60 -45.37 22.18 -13.62
N GLY A 61 -44.88 23.23 -14.29
CA GLY A 61 -45.70 24.41 -14.58
C GLY A 61 -45.46 25.67 -13.74
N ARG A 62 -44.78 26.67 -14.32
CA ARG A 62 -45.34 28.00 -14.66
C ARG A 62 -44.28 28.89 -15.32
N TYR A 63 -44.67 29.50 -16.43
CA TYR A 63 -43.93 30.53 -17.15
C TYR A 63 -44.22 31.94 -16.59
N ILE A 64 -43.34 32.88 -16.99
CA ILE A 64 -43.49 34.34 -17.10
C ILE A 64 -43.02 35.17 -15.88
N LEU A 65 -41.79 35.70 -15.94
CA LEU A 65 -41.48 37.14 -16.13
C LEU A 65 -39.96 37.36 -16.22
N TRP A 66 -39.52 37.87 -17.37
CA TRP A 66 -38.16 38.39 -17.58
C TRP A 66 -38.06 39.77 -16.95
N ASN A 67 -37.03 40.02 -16.14
CA ASN A 67 -36.62 41.37 -15.79
C ASN A 67 -35.28 41.67 -16.44
N GLN A 68 -35.32 42.63 -17.37
CA GLN A 68 -34.16 43.22 -18.01
C GLN A 68 -33.40 44.10 -17.02
N VAL A 69 -32.07 44.08 -17.09
CA VAL A 69 -31.24 45.21 -16.64
C VAL A 69 -30.47 45.70 -17.86
N HIS A 70 -30.93 46.83 -18.40
CA HIS A 70 -30.19 47.70 -19.29
C HIS A 70 -29.14 48.47 -18.48
N VAL A 71 -27.89 48.54 -18.96
CA VAL A 71 -26.97 49.62 -18.60
C VAL A 71 -26.69 50.41 -19.88
N GLN A 72 -27.29 51.59 -19.93
CA GLN A 72 -27.11 52.58 -20.98
C GLN A 72 -25.80 53.34 -20.82
N SER A 73 -25.18 53.65 -21.96
CA SER A 73 -24.20 54.72 -22.14
C SER A 73 -24.82 56.08 -21.83
N GLY A 74 -24.08 56.92 -21.08
CA GLY A 74 -24.41 58.33 -20.89
C GLY A 74 -23.13 59.16 -20.72
N SER A 75 -22.74 59.87 -21.78
CA SER A 75 -21.90 61.08 -21.67
C SER A 75 -22.73 62.20 -21.06
N TRP A 76 -22.13 63.14 -20.30
CA TRP A 76 -22.36 64.59 -20.42
C TRP A 76 -21.31 65.37 -19.59
N THR A 77 -21.11 66.60 -20.02
CA THR A 77 -20.01 67.54 -19.80
C THR A 77 -20.21 68.54 -18.64
N ARG A 78 -19.13 69.29 -18.31
CA ARG A 78 -19.05 70.63 -17.67
C ARG A 78 -19.35 70.66 -16.16
N THR A 79 -18.74 71.47 -15.28
CA THR A 79 -18.07 72.79 -15.35
C THR A 79 -17.36 73.06 -13.99
N LEU A 80 -16.25 73.81 -13.97
CA LEU A 80 -15.75 74.58 -12.79
C LEU A 80 -16.73 75.76 -12.49
N PRO A 81 -16.82 76.40 -11.29
CA PRO A 81 -15.68 77.03 -10.56
C PRO A 81 -15.78 77.32 -9.03
N SER A 82 -14.65 77.81 -8.49
CA SER A 82 -14.45 78.89 -7.47
C SER A 82 -14.70 78.71 -5.96
N GLY A 83 -13.72 79.20 -5.16
CA GLY A 83 -13.79 79.58 -3.74
C GLY A 83 -12.44 79.38 -2.98
N ILE A 84 -11.43 80.26 -3.08
CA ILE A 84 -11.05 81.37 -2.15
C ILE A 84 -10.77 80.86 -0.71
N ARG A 85 -9.59 80.99 -0.06
CA ARG A 85 -8.81 82.21 0.30
C ARG A 85 -7.35 81.91 0.73
N ALA A 86 -6.54 82.97 0.69
CA ALA A 86 -5.11 83.16 0.87
C ALA A 86 -4.45 82.88 2.24
N SER A 87 -3.13 82.69 2.24
CA SER A 87 -2.21 83.43 3.14
C SER A 87 -0.77 83.46 2.60
N SER A 88 -0.18 84.64 2.73
CA SER A 88 1.15 85.12 2.36
C SER A 88 2.30 84.48 3.15
N ASN A 89 3.43 84.19 2.50
CA ASN A 89 4.68 84.89 2.84
C ASN A 89 5.78 84.68 1.79
N SER A 90 6.30 85.80 1.30
CA SER A 90 7.56 85.92 0.57
C SER A 90 8.74 85.79 1.53
N ASN A 91 9.82 85.14 1.09
CA ASN A 91 11.19 85.63 1.29
C ASN A 91 12.16 84.91 0.35
N ASP A 92 12.70 85.71 -0.55
CA ASP A 92 14.08 85.82 -1.02
C ASP A 92 15.00 84.61 -1.28
N MET A 93 15.61 84.72 -2.46
CA MET A 93 17.02 84.45 -2.79
C MET A 93 17.59 83.09 -2.38
N ASN A 94 17.76 82.21 -3.37
CA ASN A 94 19.12 81.80 -3.73
C ASN A 94 19.19 81.24 -5.16
N GLN A 95 19.84 81.99 -6.05
CA GLN A 95 20.43 81.43 -7.26
C GLN A 95 21.69 80.66 -6.85
N GLN A 96 21.67 79.34 -6.92
CA GLN A 96 22.90 78.56 -7.09
C GLN A 96 22.69 77.41 -8.08
N ASN A 97 23.26 77.61 -9.27
CA ASN A 97 23.99 76.62 -10.07
C ASN A 97 23.57 75.14 -9.91
N VAL A 98 22.71 74.64 -10.80
CA VAL A 98 22.77 73.22 -11.18
C VAL A 98 23.33 73.12 -12.59
N ARG A 99 24.64 72.84 -12.61
CA ARG A 99 25.43 72.49 -13.78
C ARG A 99 24.76 71.37 -14.58
N LYS A 100 24.84 71.48 -15.91
CA LYS A 100 24.73 70.36 -16.86
C LYS A 100 25.61 69.19 -16.37
N GLY A 101 24.97 68.09 -15.97
CA GLY A 101 25.63 66.89 -15.47
C GLY A 101 25.14 65.63 -16.18
N GLY A 102 25.88 65.22 -17.22
CA GLY A 102 26.17 63.82 -17.55
C GLY A 102 25.01 62.84 -17.78
N SER A 103 24.78 62.57 -19.06
CA SER A 103 24.04 61.43 -19.64
C SER A 103 24.64 60.04 -19.33
N LEU A 104 25.12 59.78 -18.11
CA LEU A 104 25.76 58.51 -17.73
C LEU A 104 24.78 57.55 -17.03
N LEU A 105 23.80 58.06 -16.27
CA LEU A 105 22.81 57.23 -15.56
C LEU A 105 21.81 56.53 -16.49
N GLY A 106 21.36 57.20 -17.56
CA GLY A 106 20.45 56.60 -18.54
C GLY A 106 21.12 55.52 -19.42
N GLY A 107 22.44 55.63 -19.64
CA GLY A 107 23.23 54.63 -20.37
C GLY A 107 23.48 53.37 -19.55
N VAL A 108 23.83 53.54 -18.26
CA VAL A 108 24.03 52.43 -17.32
C VAL A 108 22.73 51.70 -17.03
N LEU A 109 21.60 52.41 -16.87
CA LEU A 109 20.29 51.78 -16.68
C LEU A 109 19.83 50.98 -17.90
N LYS A 110 20.06 51.50 -19.12
CA LYS A 110 19.81 50.76 -20.38
C LYS A 110 20.72 49.54 -20.53
N LEU A 111 21.96 49.61 -20.06
CA LEU A 111 22.90 48.49 -20.07
C LEU A 111 22.47 47.40 -19.07
N LEU A 112 22.12 47.79 -17.84
CA LEU A 112 21.60 46.87 -16.81
C LEU A 112 20.30 46.20 -17.24
N PHE A 113 19.38 46.94 -17.89
CA PHE A 113 18.16 46.36 -18.43
C PHE A 113 18.44 45.37 -19.58
N LYS A 114 19.40 45.66 -20.47
CA LYS A 114 19.82 44.72 -21.53
C LYS A 114 20.48 43.46 -20.97
N VAL A 115 21.29 43.59 -19.91
CA VAL A 115 21.92 42.45 -19.23
C VAL A 115 20.88 41.61 -18.48
N ALA A 116 19.97 42.25 -17.74
CA ALA A 116 18.88 41.57 -17.04
C ALA A 116 17.91 40.89 -18.02
N ALA A 117 17.54 41.55 -19.12
CA ALA A 117 16.73 40.96 -20.18
C ALA A 117 17.46 39.81 -20.88
N GLY A 118 18.77 39.93 -21.12
CA GLY A 118 19.59 38.85 -21.67
C GLY A 118 19.66 37.63 -20.75
N LEU A 119 19.83 37.84 -19.43
CA LEU A 119 19.82 36.77 -18.43
C LEU A 119 18.44 36.12 -18.29
N ALA A 120 17.36 36.90 -18.32
CA ALA A 120 16.00 36.37 -18.32
C ALA A 120 15.72 35.55 -19.57
N LEU A 121 16.17 36.02 -20.74
CA LEU A 121 16.00 35.32 -22.01
C LEU A 121 16.84 34.04 -22.06
N ALA A 122 18.07 34.06 -21.53
CA ALA A 122 18.89 32.87 -21.37
C ALA A 122 18.26 31.86 -20.39
N ALA A 123 17.68 32.32 -19.28
CA ALA A 123 16.95 31.46 -18.34
C ALA A 123 15.71 30.86 -18.99
N ILE A 124 14.94 31.64 -19.75
CA ILE A 124 13.77 31.17 -20.50
C ILE A 124 14.19 30.13 -21.54
N ILE A 125 15.26 30.37 -22.31
CA ILE A 125 15.79 29.41 -23.29
C ILE A 125 16.24 28.13 -22.58
N THR A 126 16.93 28.24 -21.45
CA THR A 126 17.40 27.08 -20.67
C THR A 126 16.21 26.23 -20.20
N VAL A 127 15.19 26.85 -19.60
CA VAL A 127 13.97 26.17 -19.16
C VAL A 127 13.19 25.61 -20.36
N ALA A 128 13.08 26.36 -21.46
CA ALA A 128 12.42 25.91 -22.68
C ALA A 128 13.13 24.71 -23.34
N SER A 129 14.45 24.59 -23.18
CA SER A 129 15.27 23.52 -23.76
C SER A 129 15.35 22.27 -22.89
N LEU A 130 14.98 22.36 -21.60
CA LEU A 130 15.19 21.29 -20.61
C LEU A 130 14.62 19.92 -21.02
N PRO A 131 13.39 19.80 -21.58
CA PRO A 131 12.84 18.52 -22.04
C PRO A 131 13.64 17.90 -23.18
N SER A 132 14.04 18.73 -24.13
CA SER A 132 14.85 18.30 -25.28
C SER A 132 16.23 17.86 -24.83
N LEU A 133 16.81 18.54 -23.82
CA LEU A 133 18.07 18.16 -23.20
C LEU A 133 17.95 16.83 -22.45
N LEU A 134 16.92 16.62 -21.64
CA LEU A 134 16.70 15.35 -20.92
C LEU A 134 16.40 14.16 -21.86
N SER A 135 15.91 14.44 -23.07
CA SER A 135 15.74 13.43 -24.13
C SER A 135 17.07 13.04 -24.79
N TRP A 136 18.13 13.84 -24.63
CA TRP A 136 19.45 13.59 -25.21
C TRP A 136 20.25 12.57 -24.38
N PRO A 137 20.82 11.49 -24.97
CA PRO A 137 21.51 10.42 -24.24
C PRO A 137 22.52 10.86 -23.17
N THR A 138 23.34 11.89 -23.42
CA THR A 138 24.39 12.32 -22.49
C THR A 138 23.80 13.02 -21.26
N ALA A 139 22.89 13.97 -21.46
CA ALA A 139 22.23 14.67 -20.36
C ALA A 139 21.32 13.72 -19.56
N ARG A 140 20.69 12.74 -20.22
CA ARG A 140 19.94 11.69 -19.53
C ARG A 140 20.81 10.86 -18.60
N ARG A 141 22.03 10.48 -19.01
CA ARG A 141 22.97 9.76 -18.14
C ARG A 141 23.30 10.56 -16.89
N VAL A 142 23.64 11.84 -17.03
CA VAL A 142 23.92 12.72 -15.88
C VAL A 142 22.72 12.82 -14.94
N ALA A 143 21.50 12.95 -15.48
CA ALA A 143 20.29 12.99 -14.66
C ALA A 143 20.04 11.66 -13.92
N LEU A 144 20.30 10.52 -14.58
CA LEU A 144 20.19 9.20 -13.96
C LEU A 144 21.28 8.96 -12.90
N ASP A 145 22.51 9.43 -13.12
CA ASP A 145 23.60 9.31 -12.15
C ASP A 145 23.27 10.06 -10.85
N LEU A 146 22.64 11.24 -10.96
CA LEU A 146 22.15 11.99 -9.80
C LEU A 146 21.03 11.25 -9.07
N ALA A 147 20.09 10.63 -9.79
CA ALA A 147 19.03 9.83 -9.18
C ALA A 147 19.57 8.56 -8.51
N ASN A 148 20.52 7.88 -9.14
CA ASN A 148 21.14 6.65 -8.62
C ASN A 148 21.97 6.91 -7.36
N ASN A 149 22.44 8.13 -7.12
CA ASN A 149 23.08 8.48 -5.85
C ASN A 149 22.12 8.55 -4.66
N THR A 150 20.80 8.51 -4.89
CA THR A 150 19.78 8.60 -3.82
C THR A 150 19.19 7.26 -3.39
N ILE A 151 19.44 6.21 -4.16
CA ILE A 151 18.93 4.85 -3.91
C ILE A 151 20.09 3.85 -3.86
N PRO A 152 19.96 2.74 -3.12
CA PRO A 152 20.99 1.69 -3.13
C PRO A 152 21.09 0.95 -4.47
N GLY A 153 19.96 0.81 -5.17
CA GLY A 153 19.89 0.17 -6.49
C GLY A 153 20.33 1.09 -7.63
N THR A 154 20.27 0.59 -8.87
CA THR A 154 20.57 1.36 -10.08
C THR A 154 19.36 1.41 -11.01
N VAL A 155 18.86 2.61 -11.29
CA VAL A 155 17.84 2.88 -12.30
C VAL A 155 18.51 3.21 -13.63
N SER A 156 18.02 2.60 -14.69
CA SER A 156 18.43 2.86 -16.07
C SER A 156 17.22 3.09 -16.96
N VAL A 157 17.39 3.92 -18.00
CA VAL A 157 16.35 4.26 -18.98
C VAL A 157 16.95 4.25 -20.39
N LYS A 158 16.35 3.46 -21.29
CA LYS A 158 16.83 3.31 -22.68
C LYS A 158 16.50 4.53 -23.55
N SER A 159 15.28 5.03 -23.46
CA SER A 159 14.81 6.20 -24.22
C SER A 159 13.81 7.02 -23.41
N ALA A 160 13.87 8.33 -23.58
CA ALA A 160 12.86 9.25 -23.07
C ALA A 160 12.59 10.27 -24.18
N SER A 161 11.31 10.44 -24.50
CA SER A 161 10.82 11.47 -25.41
C SER A 161 9.96 12.42 -24.59
N LEU A 162 10.55 13.55 -24.22
CA LEU A 162 9.94 14.57 -23.39
C LEU A 162 9.73 15.83 -24.21
N GLY A 163 8.53 16.40 -24.14
CA GLY A 163 8.21 17.63 -24.84
C GLY A 163 7.40 18.55 -23.95
N TRP A 164 7.68 19.86 -24.03
CA TRP A 164 6.83 20.83 -23.37
C TRP A 164 5.39 20.69 -23.86
N THR A 165 5.16 20.61 -25.17
CA THR A 165 3.82 20.58 -25.79
C THR A 165 3.39 19.21 -26.32
N LYS A 166 4.24 18.18 -26.21
CA LYS A 166 3.97 16.83 -26.74
C LYS A 166 3.73 15.84 -25.60
N PRO A 167 2.95 14.77 -25.83
CA PRO A 167 2.84 13.66 -24.90
C PRO A 167 4.20 13.09 -24.53
N CYS A 168 4.33 12.61 -23.29
CA CYS A 168 5.59 12.08 -22.78
C CYS A 168 5.64 10.57 -22.98
N ARG A 169 6.80 10.07 -23.42
CA ARG A 169 7.05 8.63 -23.56
C ARG A 169 8.39 8.26 -22.95
N VAL A 170 8.41 7.19 -22.17
CA VAL A 170 9.63 6.61 -21.59
C VAL A 170 9.67 5.12 -21.90
N GLU A 171 10.83 4.62 -22.30
CA GLU A 171 10.99 3.23 -22.72
C GLU A 171 12.22 2.60 -22.05
N GLY A 172 12.08 1.30 -21.75
CA GLY A 172 13.12 0.46 -21.20
C GLY A 172 13.63 0.95 -19.85
N ILE A 173 12.71 1.21 -18.92
CA ILE A 173 13.07 1.47 -17.52
C ILE A 173 13.45 0.14 -16.89
N SER A 174 14.58 0.09 -16.20
CA SER A 174 15.04 -1.07 -15.46
C SER A 174 15.64 -0.61 -14.14
N LEU A 175 15.18 -1.18 -13.04
CA LEU A 175 15.73 -1.01 -11.70
C LEU A 175 16.43 -2.31 -11.32
N ARG A 176 17.71 -2.17 -10.99
CA ARG A 176 18.52 -3.27 -10.45
C ARG A 176 18.72 -3.07 -8.96
N GLY A 177 18.65 -4.17 -8.21
CA GLY A 177 19.00 -4.22 -6.80
C GLY A 177 20.50 -4.02 -6.57
N SER A 178 20.88 -3.98 -5.29
CA SER A 178 22.26 -3.79 -4.87
C SER A 178 23.20 -4.94 -5.28
N GLU A 179 22.65 -6.13 -5.56
CA GLU A 179 23.40 -7.31 -6.00
C GLU A 179 23.41 -7.46 -7.54
N GLY A 180 22.84 -6.49 -8.28
CA GLY A 180 22.82 -6.43 -9.74
C GLY A 180 21.64 -7.18 -10.40
N GLU A 181 20.77 -7.79 -9.62
CA GLU A 181 19.54 -8.45 -10.02
C GLU A 181 18.50 -7.44 -10.51
N GLU A 182 17.75 -7.76 -11.57
CA GLU A 182 16.70 -6.88 -12.09
C GLU A 182 15.40 -7.10 -11.30
N VAL A 183 14.98 -6.09 -10.54
CA VAL A 183 13.81 -6.17 -9.64
C VAL A 183 12.56 -5.52 -10.22
N LEU A 184 12.73 -4.62 -11.18
CA LEU A 184 11.63 -3.97 -11.88
C LEU A 184 12.06 -3.65 -13.30
N ALA A 185 11.27 -4.08 -14.28
CA ALA A 185 11.44 -3.72 -15.68
C ALA A 185 10.12 -3.16 -16.21
N ILE A 186 10.16 -1.96 -16.78
CA ILE A 186 9.00 -1.35 -17.44
C ILE A 186 9.38 -1.06 -18.89
N PRO A 187 8.92 -1.88 -19.84
CA PRO A 187 9.22 -1.71 -21.26
C PRO A 187 8.80 -0.35 -21.80
N LYS A 188 7.61 0.13 -21.40
CA LYS A 188 7.03 1.34 -21.95
C LYS A 188 6.08 2.02 -20.97
N ILE A 189 6.23 3.33 -20.83
CA ILE A 189 5.30 4.24 -20.16
C ILE A 189 4.93 5.35 -21.13
N GLU A 190 3.63 5.57 -21.32
CA GLU A 190 3.09 6.68 -22.09
C GLU A 190 2.20 7.54 -21.21
N SER A 191 2.38 8.85 -21.28
CA SER A 191 1.50 9.82 -20.63
C SER A 191 0.91 10.74 -21.69
N GLY A 192 -0.43 10.85 -21.70
CA GLY A 192 -1.14 11.78 -22.56
C GLY A 192 -0.88 13.26 -22.22
N ALA A 193 -0.30 13.54 -21.04
CA ALA A 193 -0.06 14.90 -20.60
C ALA A 193 1.28 15.47 -21.13
N PRO A 194 1.27 16.71 -21.66
CA PRO A 194 2.50 17.44 -21.95
C PRO A 194 3.21 17.90 -20.67
N LEU A 195 4.54 18.01 -20.69
CA LEU A 195 5.32 18.37 -19.49
C LEU A 195 4.92 19.71 -18.87
N TRP A 196 4.49 20.70 -19.66
CA TRP A 196 4.11 22.01 -19.10
C TRP A 196 2.88 21.87 -18.21
N SER A 197 1.98 20.94 -18.55
CA SER A 197 0.74 20.70 -17.83
C SER A 197 0.98 19.93 -16.53
N ILE A 198 1.98 19.04 -16.53
CA ILE A 198 2.48 18.31 -15.36
C ILE A 198 3.18 19.30 -14.41
N ALA A 199 4.12 20.09 -14.92
CA ALA A 199 4.92 21.03 -14.13
C ALA A 199 4.06 22.13 -13.47
N LEU A 200 2.99 22.58 -14.14
CA LEU A 200 2.07 23.57 -13.59
C LEU A 200 0.90 22.96 -12.79
N GLY A 201 0.85 21.63 -12.61
CA GLY A 201 -0.19 20.92 -11.84
C GLY A 201 -1.61 21.06 -12.40
N LYS A 202 -1.76 21.53 -13.64
CA LYS A 202 -3.07 21.82 -14.24
C LYS A 202 -3.84 20.55 -14.57
N SER A 203 -3.14 19.54 -15.11
CA SER A 203 -3.74 18.33 -15.68
C SER A 203 -3.24 17.04 -15.03
N GLY A 204 -2.55 17.10 -13.88
CA GLY A 204 -1.92 15.91 -13.29
C GLY A 204 -0.90 15.27 -14.22
N LEU A 205 -0.86 13.94 -14.27
CA LEU A 205 -0.09 13.14 -15.24
C LEU A 205 -0.90 12.81 -16.51
N GLY A 206 -2.15 13.28 -16.62
CA GLY A 206 -3.09 12.81 -17.63
C GLY A 206 -3.33 11.30 -17.54
N ASP A 207 -3.83 10.71 -18.62
CA ASP A 207 -3.95 9.25 -18.71
C ASP A 207 -2.58 8.64 -19.01
N VAL A 208 -2.13 7.78 -18.11
CA VAL A 208 -0.85 7.09 -18.17
C VAL A 208 -1.08 5.62 -18.44
N ILE A 209 -0.42 5.08 -19.46
CA ILE A 209 -0.46 3.65 -19.79
C ILE A 209 0.93 3.07 -19.55
N VAL A 210 0.98 2.01 -18.77
CA VAL A 210 2.18 1.22 -18.47
C VAL A 210 1.99 -0.15 -19.10
N THR A 211 2.87 -0.51 -20.03
CA THR A 211 2.73 -1.75 -20.80
C THR A 211 3.76 -2.78 -20.35
N SER A 212 3.26 -3.95 -19.99
CA SER A 212 4.01 -5.15 -19.62
C SER A 212 5.10 -4.95 -18.55
N PRO A 213 4.81 -4.27 -17.42
CA PRO A 213 5.79 -4.17 -16.35
C PRO A 213 6.05 -5.54 -15.73
N VAL A 214 7.30 -5.82 -15.38
CA VAL A 214 7.72 -6.99 -14.61
C VAL A 214 8.22 -6.51 -13.26
N VAL A 215 7.65 -7.03 -12.18
CA VAL A 215 8.06 -6.69 -10.80
C VAL A 215 8.44 -7.95 -10.05
N ASP A 216 9.64 -7.97 -9.46
CA ASP A 216 10.10 -9.05 -8.58
C ASP A 216 9.80 -8.70 -7.12
N LEU A 217 8.89 -9.47 -6.52
CA LEU A 217 8.48 -9.35 -5.11
C LEU A 217 9.07 -10.46 -4.24
N GLN A 218 10.05 -11.22 -4.74
CA GLN A 218 10.72 -12.23 -3.94
C GLN A 218 11.54 -11.61 -2.80
N SER A 219 11.67 -12.37 -1.72
CA SER A 219 12.66 -12.08 -0.68
C SER A 219 14.07 -12.45 -1.13
N ASN A 220 15.05 -11.66 -0.68
CA ASN A 220 16.45 -11.97 -0.90
C ASN A 220 16.88 -13.14 0.01
N ALA A 221 17.58 -14.10 -0.59
CA ALA A 221 18.12 -15.29 0.06
C ALA A 221 19.38 -15.01 0.89
N SER A 222 19.57 -13.83 1.46
CA SER A 222 20.63 -13.56 2.43
C SER A 222 20.06 -12.97 3.73
N ASN A 223 19.09 -12.07 3.59
CA ASN A 223 18.52 -11.30 4.68
C ASN A 223 17.00 -11.50 4.86
N GLY A 224 16.32 -12.23 3.97
CA GLY A 224 14.87 -12.45 4.02
C GLY A 224 14.02 -11.23 3.66
N LEU A 225 14.65 -10.09 3.35
CA LEU A 225 13.96 -8.84 3.01
C LEU A 225 13.51 -8.84 1.55
N PRO A 226 12.39 -8.18 1.19
CA PRO A 226 11.94 -8.07 -0.20
C PRO A 226 13.00 -7.41 -1.09
N ARG A 227 13.32 -8.01 -2.24
CA ARG A 227 14.32 -7.48 -3.19
C ARG A 227 14.00 -6.07 -3.67
N LEU A 228 12.71 -5.81 -3.95
CA LEU A 228 12.26 -4.47 -4.35
C LEU A 228 12.53 -3.43 -3.25
N ALA A 229 12.35 -3.79 -1.98
CA ALA A 229 12.62 -2.89 -0.87
C ALA A 229 14.12 -2.58 -0.75
N LEU A 230 14.99 -3.58 -0.91
CA LEU A 230 16.45 -3.42 -0.88
C LEU A 230 16.98 -2.53 -2.01
N ALA A 231 16.32 -2.54 -3.17
CA ALA A 231 16.68 -1.68 -4.29
C ALA A 231 16.36 -0.19 -4.04
N LEU A 232 15.36 0.09 -3.19
CA LEU A 232 14.84 1.44 -2.95
C LEU A 232 15.32 2.04 -1.63
N THR A 233 15.55 1.21 -0.60
CA THR A 233 15.84 1.65 0.76
C THR A 233 17.09 0.94 1.29
N PRO A 234 18.04 1.67 1.92
CA PRO A 234 19.22 1.06 2.52
C PRO A 234 18.84 0.00 3.55
N THR A 235 19.59 -1.12 3.54
CA THR A 235 19.38 -2.26 4.43
C THR A 235 19.39 -1.86 5.91
N GLU A 236 20.22 -0.90 6.29
CA GLU A 236 20.34 -0.42 7.68
C GLU A 236 19.02 0.15 8.18
N LYS A 237 18.32 0.95 7.37
CA LYS A 237 17.02 1.52 7.73
C LYS A 237 15.91 0.47 7.78
N LEU A 238 16.02 -0.58 6.96
CA LEU A 238 15.07 -1.70 6.99
C LEU A 238 15.26 -2.56 8.25
N LEU A 239 16.50 -2.67 8.75
CA LEU A 239 16.85 -3.43 9.95
C LEU A 239 16.75 -2.62 11.26
N GLU A 240 16.83 -1.28 11.21
CA GLU A 240 16.73 -0.39 12.38
C GLU A 240 15.36 -0.49 13.08
N ASN A 241 14.32 -0.88 12.33
CA ASN A 241 13.00 -1.20 12.87
C ASN A 241 12.91 -2.60 13.53
N SER A 242 14.02 -3.31 13.68
CA SER A 242 14.10 -4.66 14.26
C SER A 242 15.29 -4.82 15.23
N PRO A 243 15.37 -4.04 16.32
CA PRO A 243 16.48 -4.12 17.26
C PRO A 243 16.44 -5.45 18.04
N GLY A 244 17.29 -6.40 17.63
CA GLY A 244 17.51 -7.65 18.37
C GLY A 244 17.49 -8.95 17.56
N ALA A 245 17.22 -8.91 16.25
CA ALA A 245 17.17 -10.11 15.41
C ALA A 245 18.49 -10.89 15.44
N LYS A 246 18.53 -12.03 16.13
CA LYS A 246 19.71 -12.90 16.21
C LYS A 246 19.72 -13.86 15.04
N ARG A 247 20.48 -13.51 14.00
CA ARG A 247 20.73 -14.27 12.74
C ARG A 247 19.49 -14.50 11.88
N PRO A 248 19.61 -14.38 10.54
CA PRO A 248 18.53 -14.80 9.66
C PRO A 248 18.36 -16.32 9.76
N PRO A 249 17.13 -16.82 9.95
CA PRO A 249 16.87 -18.26 10.01
C PRO A 249 17.17 -18.95 8.67
N ARG A 250 17.30 -20.28 8.76
CA ARG A 250 17.66 -21.17 7.66
C ARG A 250 16.64 -21.05 6.53
N GLN A 251 17.06 -20.43 5.44
CA GLN A 251 16.23 -20.18 4.27
C GLN A 251 15.73 -21.47 3.64
N VAL A 252 14.41 -21.63 3.67
CA VAL A 252 13.72 -22.51 2.73
C VAL A 252 13.73 -21.76 1.40
N LYS A 253 14.31 -22.37 0.35
CA LYS A 253 14.19 -21.84 -1.01
C LYS A 253 12.73 -21.99 -1.42
N ILE A 254 11.94 -20.95 -1.20
CA ILE A 254 10.53 -20.91 -1.64
C ILE A 254 10.55 -20.85 -3.17
N PRO A 255 9.86 -21.77 -3.87
CA PRO A 255 9.78 -21.73 -5.33
C PRO A 255 9.12 -20.42 -5.76
N SER A 256 9.50 -19.88 -6.91
CA SER A 256 8.88 -18.67 -7.45
C SER A 256 7.72 -19.01 -8.37
N ALA A 257 6.71 -18.14 -8.42
CA ALA A 257 5.61 -18.28 -9.36
C ALA A 257 5.28 -16.92 -10.00
N ASP A 258 4.85 -16.99 -11.24
CA ASP A 258 4.46 -15.83 -12.04
C ASP A 258 2.96 -15.57 -11.89
N ALA A 259 2.57 -14.32 -11.65
CA ALA A 259 1.19 -13.86 -11.63
C ALA A 259 0.99 -12.69 -12.60
N GLY A 260 -0.13 -12.68 -13.31
CA GLY A 260 -0.54 -11.56 -14.15
C GLY A 260 -1.07 -10.40 -13.30
N LEU A 261 -0.73 -9.17 -13.66
CA LEU A 261 -1.15 -7.95 -12.97
C LEU A 261 -1.84 -6.99 -13.94
N THR A 262 -3.05 -6.58 -13.56
CA THR A 262 -3.76 -5.45 -14.17
C THR A 262 -4.06 -4.43 -13.09
N VAL A 263 -3.71 -3.16 -13.34
CA VAL A 263 -3.99 -2.07 -12.40
C VAL A 263 -4.72 -0.97 -13.13
N THR A 264 -5.84 -0.51 -12.57
CA THR A 264 -6.56 0.67 -13.05
C THR A 264 -6.62 1.69 -11.93
N VAL A 265 -6.08 2.88 -12.15
CA VAL A 265 -6.23 4.03 -11.25
C VAL A 265 -7.04 5.09 -11.96
N LYS A 266 -8.09 5.60 -11.32
CA LYS A 266 -8.91 6.71 -11.83
C LYS A 266 -8.82 7.89 -10.87
N ALA A 267 -8.46 9.06 -11.39
CA ALA A 267 -8.47 10.31 -10.64
C ALA A 267 -9.09 11.45 -11.46
N ASP A 268 -9.41 12.55 -10.78
CA ASP A 268 -10.11 13.71 -11.38
C ASP A 268 -9.33 14.36 -12.54
N LYS A 269 -8.01 14.17 -12.57
CA LYS A 269 -7.09 14.79 -13.55
C LYS A 269 -6.25 13.74 -14.29
N GLY A 270 -6.84 12.59 -14.59
CA GLY A 270 -6.21 11.51 -15.35
C GLY A 270 -6.18 10.18 -14.60
N GLY A 271 -5.86 9.11 -15.32
CA GLY A 271 -5.74 7.76 -14.78
C GLY A 271 -4.36 7.11 -14.98
N LEU A 272 -4.21 5.92 -14.41
CA LEU A 272 -3.10 5.01 -14.69
C LEU A 272 -3.69 3.66 -15.08
N GLU A 273 -3.25 3.10 -16.21
CA GLU A 273 -3.60 1.75 -16.61
C GLU A 273 -2.32 0.93 -16.78
N VAL A 274 -2.24 -0.18 -16.05
CA VAL A 274 -1.19 -1.18 -16.21
C VAL A 274 -1.78 -2.35 -16.97
N THR A 275 -1.23 -2.62 -18.15
CA THR A 275 -1.65 -3.70 -19.05
C THR A 275 -0.57 -4.77 -19.14
N ASP A 276 -0.98 -6.04 -19.19
CA ASP A 276 -0.11 -7.21 -19.34
C ASP A 276 1.05 -7.27 -18.31
N GLY A 277 0.82 -6.76 -17.10
CA GLY A 277 1.81 -6.78 -16.03
C GLY A 277 2.13 -8.20 -15.57
N LYS A 278 3.36 -8.40 -15.12
CA LYS A 278 3.85 -9.66 -14.57
C LYS A 278 4.45 -9.41 -13.19
N LEU A 279 3.99 -10.16 -12.20
CA LEU A 279 4.54 -10.21 -10.86
C LEU A 279 5.27 -11.54 -10.68
N ILE A 280 6.49 -11.47 -10.18
CA ILE A 280 7.23 -12.64 -9.73
C ILE A 280 7.05 -12.71 -8.22
N LEU A 281 6.24 -13.67 -7.77
CA LEU A 281 5.86 -13.84 -6.37
C LEU A 281 6.63 -15.01 -5.74
N PRO A 282 6.86 -14.97 -4.43
CA PRO A 282 7.07 -16.18 -3.63
C PRO A 282 5.93 -17.19 -3.86
N GLY A 283 6.24 -18.47 -4.00
CA GLY A 283 5.29 -19.50 -4.41
C GLY A 283 4.19 -19.78 -3.39
N ASP A 284 4.47 -19.53 -2.11
CA ASP A 284 3.47 -19.50 -1.04
C ASP A 284 2.48 -18.35 -1.22
N LEU A 285 2.97 -17.13 -1.48
CA LEU A 285 2.13 -15.97 -1.75
C LEU A 285 1.32 -16.13 -3.05
N ALA A 286 1.91 -16.69 -4.10
CA ALA A 286 1.21 -16.98 -5.35
C ALA A 286 0.11 -18.04 -5.17
N ALA A 287 0.33 -19.03 -4.31
CA ALA A 287 -0.68 -20.04 -3.98
C ALA A 287 -1.81 -19.47 -3.09
N ALA A 288 -1.56 -18.39 -2.35
CA ALA A 288 -2.58 -17.69 -1.58
C ALA A 288 -3.37 -16.66 -2.41
N LEU A 289 -2.68 -15.95 -3.32
CA LEU A 289 -3.29 -14.87 -4.10
C LEU A 289 -3.80 -15.32 -5.48
N GLY A 290 -3.36 -16.47 -6.01
CA GLY A 290 -3.75 -16.93 -7.34
C GLY A 290 -2.85 -16.40 -8.47
N LYS A 291 -3.23 -16.68 -9.71
CA LYS A 291 -2.41 -16.44 -10.91
C LYS A 291 -2.66 -15.07 -11.53
N ARG A 292 -3.78 -14.41 -11.20
CA ARG A 292 -4.15 -13.11 -11.77
C ARG A 292 -4.59 -12.15 -10.68
N LEU A 293 -4.11 -10.93 -10.75
CA LEU A 293 -4.37 -9.86 -9.81
C LEU A 293 -4.90 -8.65 -10.54
N PHE A 294 -6.06 -8.17 -10.10
CA PHE A 294 -6.73 -6.98 -10.59
C PHE A 294 -6.82 -5.96 -9.46
N VAL A 295 -6.18 -4.81 -9.63
CA VAL A 295 -6.18 -3.74 -8.63
C VAL A 295 -6.87 -2.52 -9.22
N ASN A 296 -7.99 -2.10 -8.65
CA ASN A 296 -8.64 -0.85 -9.03
C ASN A 296 -8.53 0.18 -7.90
N VAL A 297 -8.07 1.38 -8.23
CA VAL A 297 -7.90 2.49 -7.28
C VAL A 297 -8.64 3.72 -7.80
N ASP A 298 -9.67 4.13 -7.10
CA ASP A 298 -10.37 5.38 -7.37
C ASP A 298 -9.90 6.46 -6.39
N LEU A 299 -9.65 7.67 -6.93
CA LEU A 299 -9.17 8.83 -6.20
C LEU A 299 -10.12 10.03 -6.42
N GLY A 300 -10.29 10.84 -5.39
CA GLY A 300 -11.02 12.11 -5.47
C GLY A 300 -12.51 11.91 -5.77
N SER A 301 -13.04 12.64 -6.76
CA SER A 301 -14.47 12.54 -7.10
C SER A 301 -14.87 11.19 -7.71
N SER A 302 -13.92 10.44 -8.30
CA SER A 302 -14.17 9.06 -8.75
C SER A 302 -14.50 8.16 -7.55
N ALA A 303 -13.69 8.25 -6.49
CA ALA A 303 -13.85 7.43 -5.29
C ALA A 303 -15.16 7.74 -4.56
N THR A 304 -15.53 9.02 -4.46
CA THR A 304 -16.77 9.40 -3.81
C THR A 304 -17.97 8.94 -4.63
N LYS A 305 -17.97 9.00 -5.96
CA LYS A 305 -19.10 8.49 -6.78
C LYS A 305 -19.41 7.02 -6.52
N GLU A 306 -18.36 6.21 -6.40
CA GLU A 306 -18.41 4.76 -6.22
C GLU A 306 -18.67 4.30 -4.78
N SER A 307 -18.65 5.20 -3.80
CA SER A 307 -18.87 4.86 -2.38
C SER A 307 -19.65 5.95 -1.66
N ASP A 308 -20.88 5.61 -1.27
CA ASP A 308 -21.73 6.51 -0.48
C ASP A 308 -21.12 6.82 0.90
N GLU A 309 -20.38 5.86 1.48
CA GLU A 309 -19.63 6.03 2.74
C GLU A 309 -18.59 7.15 2.60
N LEU A 310 -17.83 7.19 1.49
CA LEU A 310 -16.87 8.26 1.23
C LEU A 310 -17.54 9.62 1.02
N LYS A 311 -18.71 9.66 0.36
CA LYS A 311 -19.47 10.91 0.19
C LYS A 311 -19.90 11.50 1.54
N LEU A 312 -20.34 10.66 2.47
CA LEU A 312 -20.77 11.09 3.80
C LEU A 312 -19.57 11.57 4.63
N ALA A 313 -18.45 10.87 4.57
CA ALA A 313 -17.27 11.18 5.35
C ALA A 313 -16.41 12.33 4.77
N SER A 314 -16.56 12.69 3.48
CA SER A 314 -15.69 13.67 2.81
C SER A 314 -15.78 15.08 3.40
N ASN A 315 -16.91 15.43 4.04
CA ASN A 315 -17.09 16.74 4.65
C ASN A 315 -16.34 16.91 5.99
N GLN A 316 -15.81 15.82 6.55
CA GLN A 316 -15.22 15.79 7.89
C GLN A 316 -13.71 15.47 7.90
N SER A 317 -13.11 15.20 6.74
CA SER A 317 -11.72 14.74 6.63
C SER A 317 -10.90 15.60 5.66
N ASN A 318 -9.71 16.02 6.09
CA ASN A 318 -8.77 16.85 5.30
C ASN A 318 -7.91 16.05 4.29
N GLY A 319 -8.41 14.92 3.78
CA GLY A 319 -7.67 14.04 2.87
C GLY A 319 -8.36 13.84 1.52
N VAL A 320 -7.62 13.28 0.57
CA VAL A 320 -8.15 12.91 -0.75
C VAL A 320 -8.90 11.57 -0.61
N PRO A 321 -10.20 11.49 -0.94
CA PRO A 321 -10.95 10.24 -0.92
C PRO A 321 -10.27 9.17 -1.79
N LEU A 322 -10.19 7.94 -1.28
CA LEU A 322 -9.49 6.80 -1.84
C LEU A 322 -10.37 5.56 -1.65
N ARG A 323 -10.66 4.86 -2.74
CA ARG A 323 -11.18 3.48 -2.70
C ARG A 323 -10.23 2.59 -3.48
N ALA A 324 -9.73 1.53 -2.86
CA ALA A 324 -8.88 0.55 -3.49
C ALA A 324 -9.52 -0.83 -3.35
N THR A 325 -9.61 -1.53 -4.47
CA THR A 325 -10.18 -2.87 -4.55
C THR A 325 -9.15 -3.79 -5.20
N LEU A 326 -9.01 -4.98 -4.64
CA LEU A 326 -8.15 -6.04 -5.12
C LEU A 326 -9.05 -7.26 -5.39
N TRP A 327 -8.92 -7.83 -6.57
CA TRP A 327 -9.51 -9.13 -6.91
C TRP A 327 -8.45 -10.03 -7.49
N SER A 328 -8.57 -11.31 -7.17
CA SER A 328 -7.77 -12.37 -7.75
C SER A 328 -8.58 -13.65 -7.88
N ASP A 329 -7.94 -14.71 -8.34
CA ASP A 329 -8.59 -16.01 -8.48
C ASP A 329 -9.01 -16.61 -7.12
N CYS A 330 -8.38 -16.19 -6.03
CA CYS A 330 -8.56 -16.76 -4.68
C CYS A 330 -8.83 -15.73 -3.58
N ALA A 331 -8.89 -14.43 -3.91
CA ALA A 331 -9.02 -13.38 -2.91
C ALA A 331 -9.72 -12.13 -3.45
N GLN A 332 -10.50 -11.49 -2.60
CA GLN A 332 -11.05 -10.16 -2.81
C GLN A 332 -10.88 -9.29 -1.57
N MET A 333 -10.55 -8.01 -1.77
CA MET A 333 -10.35 -7.05 -0.70
C MET A 333 -10.84 -5.66 -1.13
N ASP A 334 -11.46 -4.94 -0.20
CA ASP A 334 -11.90 -3.54 -0.38
C ASP A 334 -11.31 -2.68 0.75
N ALA A 335 -10.73 -1.56 0.37
CA ALA A 335 -10.11 -0.59 1.26
C ALA A 335 -10.65 0.81 0.94
N VAL A 336 -11.23 1.46 1.95
CA VAL A 336 -11.92 2.74 1.79
C VAL A 336 -11.39 3.73 2.82
N GLY A 337 -10.92 4.90 2.36
CA GLY A 337 -10.24 5.86 3.23
C GLY A 337 -9.95 7.22 2.60
N PHE A 338 -9.12 7.98 3.32
CA PHE A 338 -8.62 9.28 2.94
C PHE A 338 -7.09 9.26 2.89
N LEU A 339 -6.53 9.50 1.71
CA LEU A 339 -5.10 9.71 1.55
C LEU A 339 -4.71 11.08 2.09
N GLN A 340 -3.71 11.14 2.96
CA GLN A 340 -3.15 12.36 3.53
C GLN A 340 -1.72 12.55 3.00
N PRO A 341 -1.53 13.27 1.87
CA PRO A 341 -0.23 13.32 1.17
C PRO A 341 0.90 13.91 2.02
N LYS A 342 0.59 14.88 2.88
CA LYS A 342 1.58 15.52 3.76
C LYS A 342 2.11 14.58 4.85
N ALA A 343 1.28 13.64 5.29
CA ALA A 343 1.64 12.68 6.34
C ALA A 343 2.12 11.35 5.76
N SER A 344 2.02 11.15 4.44
CA SER A 344 2.23 9.86 3.77
C SER A 344 1.44 8.71 4.41
N LYS A 345 0.23 9.03 4.89
CA LYS A 345 -0.67 8.10 5.58
C LYS A 345 -1.99 7.98 4.85
N LEU A 346 -2.57 6.78 4.88
CA LEU A 346 -3.92 6.50 4.46
C LEU A 346 -4.78 6.27 5.70
N LYS A 347 -5.76 7.13 5.93
CA LYS A 347 -6.71 6.99 7.03
C LYS A 347 -7.94 6.23 6.54
N LEU A 348 -8.12 5.00 7.01
CA LEU A 348 -9.26 4.15 6.69
C LEU A 348 -10.53 4.63 7.41
N ILE A 349 -11.68 4.41 6.78
CA ILE A 349 -13.00 4.64 7.38
C ILE A 349 -13.49 3.37 8.09
N LYS A 350 -13.11 2.21 7.56
CA LYS A 350 -13.48 0.88 8.07
C LYS A 350 -12.28 -0.07 8.02
N PRO A 351 -12.24 -1.11 8.88
CA PRO A 351 -11.18 -2.12 8.84
C PRO A 351 -11.04 -2.71 7.43
N LEU A 352 -9.82 -3.12 7.08
CA LEU A 352 -9.61 -3.84 5.83
C LEU A 352 -10.30 -5.20 5.96
N LYS A 353 -11.20 -5.51 5.03
CA LYS A 353 -11.86 -6.81 4.96
C LYS A 353 -11.40 -7.51 3.68
N ALA A 354 -10.89 -8.72 3.83
CA ALA A 354 -10.55 -9.61 2.74
C ALA A 354 -11.36 -10.89 2.87
N GLU A 355 -11.86 -11.38 1.74
CA GLU A 355 -12.48 -12.70 1.61
C GLU A 355 -11.58 -13.51 0.69
N MET A 356 -11.17 -14.70 1.12
CA MET A 356 -10.20 -15.49 0.37
C MET A 356 -10.42 -16.98 0.59
N ASP A 357 -9.99 -17.77 -0.39
CA ASP A 357 -10.03 -19.23 -0.30
C ASP A 357 -9.00 -19.68 0.74
N LEU A 358 -9.42 -20.57 1.64
CA LEU A 358 -8.50 -21.23 2.53
C LEU A 358 -7.71 -22.27 1.73
N THR A 359 -6.58 -21.88 1.14
CA THR A 359 -5.70 -22.82 0.44
C THR A 359 -4.75 -23.54 1.41
N PRO A 360 -4.25 -24.76 1.10
CA PRO A 360 -3.26 -25.44 1.94
C PRO A 360 -1.98 -24.62 2.14
N ALA A 361 -1.58 -23.83 1.14
CA ALA A 361 -0.45 -22.93 1.25
C ALA A 361 -0.76 -21.77 2.21
N PHE A 362 -1.95 -21.17 2.11
CA PHE A 362 -2.34 -20.10 3.02
C PHE A 362 -2.36 -20.56 4.48
N ALA A 363 -2.96 -21.72 4.75
CA ALA A 363 -2.99 -22.33 6.07
C ALA A 363 -1.56 -22.55 6.60
N LYS A 364 -0.69 -23.19 5.81
CA LYS A 364 0.66 -23.56 6.21
C LYS A 364 1.58 -22.35 6.43
N PHE A 365 1.52 -21.34 5.58
CA PHE A 365 2.48 -20.23 5.61
C PHE A 365 1.99 -19.02 6.38
N TYR A 366 0.68 -18.78 6.48
CA TYR A 366 0.13 -17.59 7.15
C TYR A 366 -0.66 -17.92 8.41
N LEU A 367 -1.57 -18.89 8.38
CA LEU A 367 -2.33 -19.24 9.59
C LEU A 367 -1.45 -19.92 10.65
N ALA A 368 -0.46 -20.71 10.26
CA ALA A 368 0.51 -21.31 11.18
C ALA A 368 1.31 -20.27 11.97
N GLN A 369 1.54 -19.08 11.41
CA GLN A 369 2.21 -17.97 12.09
C GLN A 369 1.33 -17.35 13.18
N LEU A 370 0.01 -17.41 13.02
CA LEU A 370 -0.94 -16.99 14.07
C LEU A 370 -1.06 -18.07 15.14
N ASN A 371 -1.24 -19.32 14.71
CA ASN A 371 -1.38 -20.46 15.60
C ASN A 371 -0.95 -21.77 14.91
N PRO A 372 0.00 -22.54 15.49
CA PRO A 372 0.48 -23.78 14.90
C PRO A 372 -0.59 -24.85 14.66
N LEU A 373 -1.72 -24.81 15.38
CA LEU A 373 -2.85 -25.71 15.13
C LEU A 373 -3.46 -25.52 13.74
N LEU A 374 -3.33 -24.32 13.17
CA LEU A 374 -3.97 -23.95 11.91
C LEU A 374 -3.13 -24.30 10.67
N GLY A 375 -1.87 -24.71 10.84
CA GLY A 375 -0.94 -24.93 9.73
C GLY A 375 -1.26 -26.12 8.83
N GLU A 376 -1.86 -27.18 9.39
CA GLU A 376 -2.12 -28.45 8.70
C GLU A 376 -3.62 -28.79 8.70
N ILE A 377 -4.49 -27.77 8.71
CA ILE A 377 -5.94 -27.98 8.82
C ILE A 377 -6.59 -28.48 7.52
N LEU A 378 -5.97 -28.20 6.37
CA LEU A 378 -6.42 -28.69 5.08
C LEU A 378 -5.43 -29.67 4.47
N GLY A 379 -5.95 -30.81 4.01
CA GLY A 379 -5.13 -31.82 3.35
C GLY A 379 -4.88 -31.49 1.88
N PRO A 380 -3.81 -32.04 1.29
CA PRO A 380 -3.49 -31.89 -0.13
C PRO A 380 -4.53 -32.54 -1.07
N ALA A 381 -5.59 -33.13 -0.53
CA ALA A 381 -6.65 -33.82 -1.27
C ALA A 381 -7.92 -32.97 -1.46
N VAL A 382 -7.98 -31.75 -0.93
CA VAL A 382 -9.06 -30.81 -1.24
C VAL A 382 -8.83 -30.30 -2.67
N GLN A 383 -9.79 -30.53 -3.55
CA GLN A 383 -9.73 -30.05 -4.94
C GLN A 383 -9.88 -28.53 -4.95
N ASP A 384 -9.27 -27.86 -5.93
CA ASP A 384 -9.26 -26.39 -6.04
C ASP A 384 -10.68 -25.77 -6.02
N ASP A 385 -11.70 -26.50 -6.48
CA ASP A 385 -13.10 -26.03 -6.56
C ASP A 385 -13.91 -26.17 -5.25
N ASP A 386 -13.39 -26.86 -4.22
CA ASP A 386 -14.08 -27.13 -2.94
C ASP A 386 -13.42 -26.42 -1.75
N MET A 387 -12.61 -25.38 -2.00
CA MET A 387 -11.94 -24.64 -0.94
C MET A 387 -12.93 -23.78 -0.15
N PRO A 388 -12.87 -23.78 1.19
CA PRO A 388 -13.77 -22.97 2.00
C PRO A 388 -13.30 -21.52 2.06
N ASP A 389 -14.25 -20.59 1.91
CA ASP A 389 -13.99 -19.16 2.05
C ASP A 389 -13.72 -18.78 3.50
N ILE A 390 -12.74 -17.91 3.72
CA ILE A 390 -12.47 -17.29 5.01
C ILE A 390 -12.55 -15.78 4.89
N ILE A 391 -13.04 -15.16 5.96
CA ILE A 391 -13.13 -13.70 6.09
C ILE A 391 -12.06 -13.24 7.07
N VAL A 392 -11.13 -12.43 6.58
CA VAL A 392 -10.04 -11.82 7.34
C VAL A 392 -10.30 -10.32 7.48
N GLN A 393 -10.26 -9.83 8.71
CA GLN A 393 -10.33 -8.41 9.03
C GLN A 393 -9.02 -7.94 9.64
N VAL A 394 -8.47 -6.86 9.08
CA VAL A 394 -7.24 -6.22 9.59
C VAL A 394 -7.56 -4.79 9.99
N THR A 395 -7.36 -4.48 11.26
CA THR A 395 -7.58 -3.16 11.84
C THR A 395 -6.24 -2.54 12.25
N PRO A 396 -5.72 -1.57 11.49
CA PRO A 396 -4.52 -0.84 11.91
C PRO A 396 -4.83 0.10 13.07
N THR A 397 -3.82 0.39 13.89
CA THR A 397 -3.98 1.35 14.99
C THR A 397 -4.35 2.73 14.46
N ASN A 398 -5.31 3.38 15.12
CA ASN A 398 -5.91 4.65 14.71
C ASN A 398 -6.53 4.66 13.30
N MET A 399 -6.74 3.49 12.69
CA MET A 399 -7.18 3.36 11.31
C MET A 399 -6.19 3.97 10.29
N GLU A 400 -4.90 4.03 10.62
CA GLU A 400 -3.88 4.64 9.75
C GLU A 400 -2.95 3.59 9.13
N LEU A 401 -2.73 3.67 7.83
CA LEU A 401 -1.77 2.86 7.09
C LEU A 401 -0.61 3.75 6.56
N PRO A 402 0.66 3.31 6.67
CA PRO A 402 1.12 2.17 7.46
C PRO A 402 0.98 2.40 8.98
N SER A 403 0.91 1.31 9.74
CA SER A 403 0.88 1.25 11.21
C SER A 403 1.97 0.32 11.75
N ASP A 404 2.34 0.49 13.02
CA ASP A 404 3.26 -0.43 13.72
C ASP A 404 2.51 -1.59 14.39
N HIS A 405 1.20 -1.41 14.64
CA HIS A 405 0.37 -2.37 15.36
C HIS A 405 -0.93 -2.63 14.59
N TYR A 406 -1.23 -3.90 14.36
CA TYR A 406 -2.44 -4.36 13.66
C TYR A 406 -3.19 -5.38 14.50
N LYS A 407 -4.52 -5.26 14.54
CA LYS A 407 -5.40 -6.34 15.03
C LYS A 407 -5.89 -7.13 13.83
N ILE A 408 -5.61 -8.43 13.83
CA ILE A 408 -6.08 -9.39 12.83
C ILE A 408 -7.21 -10.19 13.48
N SER A 409 -8.34 -10.32 12.79
CA SER A 409 -9.48 -11.11 13.22
C SER A 409 -9.97 -11.96 12.04
N ILE A 410 -10.03 -13.28 12.23
CA ILE A 410 -10.51 -14.21 11.20
C ILE A 410 -11.80 -14.86 11.69
N ALA A 411 -12.80 -14.88 10.82
CA ALA A 411 -14.09 -15.49 11.12
C ALA A 411 -13.94 -17.00 11.44
N PRO A 412 -14.88 -17.59 12.21
CA PRO A 412 -14.89 -19.01 12.52
C PRO A 412 -14.76 -19.89 11.27
N ILE A 413 -13.85 -20.86 11.31
CA ILE A 413 -13.57 -21.76 10.20
C ILE A 413 -14.18 -23.13 10.51
N LYS A 414 -14.85 -23.75 9.53
CA LYS A 414 -15.30 -25.14 9.60
C LYS A 414 -14.74 -25.93 8.43
N VAL A 415 -13.90 -26.91 8.71
CA VAL A 415 -13.14 -27.66 7.70
C VAL A 415 -13.08 -29.15 8.00
N THR A 416 -12.77 -29.95 6.98
CA THR A 416 -12.34 -31.33 7.14
C THR A 416 -10.84 -31.37 7.34
N LEU A 417 -10.40 -31.91 8.47
CA LEU A 417 -9.00 -31.93 8.89
C LEU A 417 -8.13 -32.78 7.96
N ALA A 418 -7.01 -32.19 7.55
CA ALA A 418 -5.80 -32.99 7.36
C ALA A 418 -5.30 -33.48 8.73
N ARG A 419 -4.81 -34.70 8.78
CA ARG A 419 -4.09 -35.17 9.97
C ARG A 419 -2.76 -34.41 10.06
N GLY A 420 -2.55 -33.72 11.17
CA GLY A 420 -1.35 -32.95 11.46
C GLY A 420 -0.75 -33.26 12.83
N GLN A 421 0.53 -32.95 13.03
CA GLN A 421 1.30 -33.46 14.19
C GLN A 421 0.69 -33.12 15.55
N VAL A 422 0.18 -31.89 15.72
CA VAL A 422 -0.40 -31.45 16.99
C VAL A 422 -1.78 -32.09 17.22
N ILE A 423 -2.61 -32.14 16.18
CA ILE A 423 -3.95 -32.75 16.24
C ILE A 423 -3.84 -34.25 16.53
N ASP A 424 -2.95 -34.95 15.81
CA ASP A 424 -2.69 -36.38 16.04
C ASP A 424 -2.18 -36.63 17.47
N GLY A 425 -1.34 -35.74 17.99
CA GLY A 425 -0.90 -35.77 19.39
C GLY A 425 -2.06 -35.65 20.37
N VAL A 426 -2.94 -34.66 20.20
CA VAL A 426 -4.15 -34.50 21.04
C VAL A 426 -5.06 -35.72 20.95
N LEU A 427 -5.32 -36.23 19.74
CA LEU A 427 -6.18 -37.40 19.55
C LEU A 427 -5.57 -38.66 20.13
N SER A 428 -4.24 -38.83 20.05
CA SER A 428 -3.54 -39.97 20.66
C SER A 428 -3.57 -39.93 22.18
N LEU A 429 -3.56 -38.72 22.75
CA LEU A 429 -3.61 -38.47 24.18
C LEU A 429 -5.02 -38.70 24.76
N LEU A 430 -6.06 -38.34 23.99
CA LEU A 430 -7.46 -38.41 24.44
C LEU A 430 -8.22 -39.66 23.99
N SER A 431 -7.77 -40.38 22.96
CA SER A 431 -8.53 -41.52 22.43
C SER A 431 -7.81 -42.85 22.59
N LYS A 432 -8.53 -43.85 23.13
CA LYS A 432 -8.14 -45.26 22.99
C LYS A 432 -8.44 -45.71 21.55
N GLN A 433 -7.51 -45.43 20.64
CA GLN A 433 -7.39 -46.03 19.31
C GLN A 433 -8.53 -45.82 18.29
N GLU A 434 -9.80 -45.58 18.64
CA GLU A 434 -10.91 -45.54 17.66
C GLU A 434 -10.95 -44.24 16.84
N LEU A 435 -10.79 -43.08 17.48
CA LEU A 435 -10.69 -41.79 16.78
C LEU A 435 -9.35 -41.67 16.01
N ALA A 436 -8.29 -42.29 16.51
CA ALA A 436 -6.97 -42.30 15.88
C ALA A 436 -6.85 -43.28 14.70
N LYS A 437 -7.52 -44.44 14.73
CA LYS A 437 -7.44 -45.49 13.68
C LYS A 437 -8.54 -45.43 12.61
N GLY A 438 -9.59 -44.64 12.82
CA GLY A 438 -10.69 -44.54 11.85
C GLY A 438 -10.31 -43.78 10.57
N LYS A 439 -10.60 -44.36 9.40
CA LYS A 439 -10.57 -43.71 8.07
C LYS A 439 -11.65 -42.61 7.89
N ARG A 440 -12.09 -41.97 8.98
CA ARG A 440 -13.17 -40.98 8.95
C ARG A 440 -12.58 -39.59 8.75
N ASN A 441 -13.18 -38.83 7.84
CA ASN A 441 -12.97 -37.39 7.69
C ASN A 441 -13.36 -36.72 9.01
N LEU A 442 -12.37 -36.24 9.77
CA LEU A 442 -12.62 -35.52 11.03
C LEU A 442 -12.95 -34.07 10.69
N THR A 443 -14.03 -33.56 11.27
CA THR A 443 -14.38 -32.14 11.17
C THR A 443 -13.65 -31.35 12.24
N MET A 444 -13.27 -30.12 11.92
CA MET A 444 -12.79 -29.13 12.86
C MET A 444 -13.60 -27.85 12.70
N GLN A 445 -13.98 -27.26 13.82
CA GLN A 445 -14.56 -25.93 13.88
C GLN A 445 -13.76 -25.06 14.83
N THR A 446 -13.46 -23.83 14.45
CA THR A 446 -12.74 -22.86 15.29
C THR A 446 -13.68 -21.80 15.85
N SER A 447 -13.31 -21.17 16.96
CA SER A 447 -13.81 -19.85 17.33
C SER A 447 -13.26 -18.79 16.36
N VAL A 448 -13.64 -17.52 16.58
CA VAL A 448 -12.94 -16.37 15.98
C VAL A 448 -11.45 -16.48 16.32
N ILE A 449 -10.58 -16.26 15.34
CA ILE A 449 -9.14 -16.23 15.52
C ILE A 449 -8.73 -14.76 15.63
N ASP A 450 -8.37 -14.33 16.83
CA ASP A 450 -7.90 -12.97 17.09
C ASP A 450 -6.41 -12.96 17.41
N ALA A 451 -5.65 -12.14 16.68
CA ALA A 451 -4.23 -11.93 16.91
C ALA A 451 -3.86 -10.45 16.82
N LYS A 452 -2.88 -10.03 17.60
CA LYS A 452 -2.23 -8.73 17.46
C LYS A 452 -0.89 -8.93 16.77
N LEU A 453 -0.63 -8.15 15.74
CA LEU A 453 0.64 -8.11 15.03
C LEU A 453 1.35 -6.81 15.38
N ASP A 454 2.51 -6.94 15.99
CA ASP A 454 3.46 -5.87 16.22
C ASP A 454 4.58 -5.98 15.19
N MET A 455 4.74 -4.94 14.36
CA MET A 455 5.87 -4.84 13.44
C MET A 455 7.15 -4.80 14.26
N PRO A 456 8.19 -5.53 13.86
CA PRO A 456 8.41 -6.14 12.54
C PRO A 456 7.88 -7.57 12.31
N GLY A 457 7.26 -8.25 13.29
CA GLY A 457 6.79 -9.64 13.08
C GLY A 457 6.45 -10.46 14.33
N SER A 458 6.05 -9.80 15.42
CA SER A 458 5.60 -10.46 16.65
C SER A 458 4.08 -10.58 16.66
N PHE A 459 3.58 -11.79 16.83
CA PHE A 459 2.17 -12.11 16.92
C PHE A 459 1.80 -12.50 18.35
N ASP A 460 0.77 -11.86 18.91
CA ASP A 460 0.13 -12.24 20.17
C ASP A 460 -1.27 -12.78 19.87
N CYS A 461 -1.39 -14.11 19.87
CA CYS A 461 -2.63 -14.82 19.60
C CYS A 461 -3.47 -14.88 20.87
N SER A 462 -4.66 -14.29 20.80
CA SER A 462 -5.69 -14.45 21.83
C SER A 462 -6.17 -15.89 21.88
N ARG A 463 -6.97 -16.23 22.89
CA ARG A 463 -7.50 -17.59 23.04
C ARG A 463 -8.33 -18.00 21.82
N LEU A 464 -7.83 -19.03 21.15
CA LEU A 464 -8.47 -19.77 20.07
C LEU A 464 -9.02 -21.08 20.63
N ASP A 465 -10.33 -21.26 20.56
CA ASP A 465 -11.00 -22.51 20.89
C ASP A 465 -11.28 -23.30 19.60
N VAL A 466 -11.07 -24.61 19.65
CA VAL A 466 -11.22 -25.53 18.52
C VAL A 466 -12.01 -26.75 18.96
N LEU A 467 -13.07 -27.08 18.22
CA LEU A 467 -13.85 -28.29 18.40
C LEU A 467 -13.51 -29.29 17.29
N ILE A 468 -13.04 -30.48 17.66
CA ILE A 468 -12.65 -31.55 16.76
C ILE A 468 -13.65 -32.71 16.88
N ALA A 469 -14.13 -33.20 15.74
CA ALA A 469 -15.09 -34.30 15.63
C ALA A 469 -16.32 -34.13 16.53
N ASP A 470 -16.76 -32.88 16.71
CA ASP A 470 -17.89 -32.45 17.55
C ASP A 470 -17.82 -32.91 19.02
N LYS A 471 -16.63 -33.29 19.50
CA LYS A 471 -16.45 -33.90 20.83
C LYS A 471 -15.22 -33.41 21.58
N VAL A 472 -14.11 -33.23 20.87
CA VAL A 472 -12.83 -32.88 21.48
C VAL A 472 -12.65 -31.38 21.39
N HIS A 473 -12.94 -30.66 22.48
CA HIS A 473 -12.67 -29.23 22.58
C HIS A 473 -11.24 -29.01 23.11
N VAL A 474 -10.49 -28.15 22.44
CA VAL A 474 -9.13 -27.71 22.75
C VAL A 474 -9.07 -26.19 22.71
N ALA A 475 -8.27 -25.56 23.57
CA ALA A 475 -8.01 -24.13 23.54
C ALA A 475 -6.50 -23.87 23.37
N THR A 476 -6.13 -22.81 22.66
CA THR A 476 -4.73 -22.39 22.48
C THR A 476 -4.58 -20.88 22.54
N TRP A 477 -3.47 -20.40 23.10
CA TRP A 477 -3.13 -18.97 23.14
C TRP A 477 -1.62 -18.79 23.35
N GLY A 478 -1.12 -17.59 23.06
CA GLY A 478 0.27 -17.22 23.33
C GLY A 478 0.91 -16.47 22.17
N GLN A 479 2.23 -16.46 22.15
CA GLN A 479 3.02 -15.60 21.28
C GLN A 479 3.80 -16.39 20.24
N VAL A 480 3.89 -15.83 19.04
CA VAL A 480 4.72 -16.33 17.94
C VAL A 480 5.55 -15.16 17.41
N ASN A 481 6.85 -15.36 17.27
CA ASN A 481 7.74 -14.36 16.66
C ASN A 481 8.29 -14.95 15.36
N SER A 482 7.92 -14.32 14.25
CA SER A 482 8.25 -14.81 12.89
C SER A 482 9.68 -14.50 12.48
N ILE A 483 10.34 -13.54 13.13
CA ILE A 483 11.73 -13.17 12.85
C ILE A 483 12.69 -14.14 13.54
N ASP A 484 12.45 -14.40 14.83
CA ASP A 484 13.24 -15.35 15.61
C ASP A 484 12.79 -16.81 15.41
N GLU A 485 11.74 -17.04 14.60
CA GLU A 485 11.05 -18.31 14.41
C GLU A 485 10.69 -19.02 15.72
N THR A 486 10.29 -18.26 16.74
CA THR A 486 9.97 -18.84 18.05
C THR A 486 8.47 -18.88 18.31
N VAL A 487 8.02 -20.03 18.80
CA VAL A 487 6.65 -20.24 19.28
C VAL A 487 6.69 -20.41 20.80
N ARG A 488 5.82 -19.68 21.51
CA ARG A 488 5.55 -19.84 22.95
C ARG A 488 4.05 -19.79 23.17
N MET A 489 3.42 -20.95 23.10
CA MET A 489 1.97 -21.05 23.26
C MET A 489 1.61 -22.06 24.34
N THR A 490 0.39 -21.96 24.83
CA THR A 490 -0.22 -22.93 25.73
C THR A 490 -1.35 -23.61 24.98
N LEU A 491 -1.34 -24.94 24.96
CA LEU A 491 -2.47 -25.76 24.54
C LEU A 491 -3.17 -26.26 25.81
N ALA A 492 -4.49 -26.09 25.89
CA ALA A 492 -5.28 -26.51 27.02
C ALA A 492 -6.41 -27.42 26.59
N ILE A 493 -6.63 -28.49 27.34
CA ILE A 493 -7.77 -29.38 27.17
C ILE A 493 -8.74 -29.12 28.33
N PRO A 494 -9.93 -28.56 28.07
CA PRO A 494 -10.93 -28.27 29.09
C PRO A 494 -11.47 -29.52 29.78
N GLY A 495 -11.86 -29.39 31.04
CA GLY A 495 -12.47 -30.43 31.86
C GLY A 495 -13.66 -31.15 31.22
N PRO A 496 -14.60 -30.46 30.53
CA PRO A 496 -15.67 -31.11 29.77
C PRO A 496 -15.15 -32.14 28.75
N SER A 497 -14.18 -31.79 27.90
CA SER A 497 -13.56 -32.72 26.95
C SER A 497 -12.94 -33.94 27.64
N LEU A 498 -12.28 -33.74 28.78
CA LEU A 498 -11.68 -34.81 29.57
C LEU A 498 -12.74 -35.76 30.15
N ARG A 499 -13.91 -35.25 30.53
CA ARG A 499 -15.03 -36.07 31.00
C ARG A 499 -15.65 -36.86 29.85
N ASP A 500 -15.96 -36.18 28.76
CA ASP A 500 -16.77 -36.73 27.68
C ASP A 500 -16.00 -37.76 26.86
N VAL A 501 -14.69 -37.54 26.68
CA VAL A 501 -13.86 -38.41 25.85
C VAL A 501 -13.14 -39.49 26.68
N MET A 502 -12.63 -39.14 27.86
CA MET A 502 -11.84 -40.06 28.70
C MET A 502 -12.62 -40.68 29.87
N GLY A 503 -13.88 -40.28 30.09
CA GLY A 503 -14.70 -40.77 31.20
C GLY A 503 -14.27 -40.25 32.58
N LEU A 504 -13.52 -39.14 32.64
CA LEU A 504 -12.95 -38.58 33.87
C LEU A 504 -13.96 -37.80 34.72
N THR A 505 -15.07 -38.43 35.14
CA THR A 505 -16.25 -37.80 35.76
C THR A 505 -15.99 -36.90 36.98
N LYS A 506 -14.89 -37.10 37.72
CA LYS A 506 -14.54 -36.30 38.90
C LYS A 506 -13.78 -35.00 38.58
N VAL A 507 -13.51 -34.70 37.31
CA VAL A 507 -12.81 -33.47 36.91
C VAL A 507 -13.76 -32.27 36.95
N PRO A 508 -13.41 -31.18 37.66
CA PRO A 508 -14.21 -29.95 37.69
C PRO A 508 -14.39 -29.33 36.29
N SER A 509 -15.54 -28.70 36.02
CA SER A 509 -15.81 -28.08 34.71
C SER A 509 -14.89 -26.91 34.37
N ASN A 510 -14.30 -26.27 35.38
CA ASN A 510 -13.36 -25.15 35.25
C ASN A 510 -11.89 -25.59 35.25
N TYR A 511 -11.62 -26.90 35.21
CA TYR A 511 -10.27 -27.43 35.12
C TYR A 511 -9.78 -27.37 33.67
N TYR A 512 -8.49 -27.09 33.48
CA TYR A 512 -7.82 -27.11 32.18
C TYR A 512 -6.50 -27.86 32.30
N LEU A 513 -6.31 -28.91 31.50
CA LEU A 513 -5.01 -29.55 31.36
C LEU A 513 -4.15 -28.70 30.41
N LYS A 514 -3.24 -27.91 30.97
CA LYS A 514 -2.33 -27.03 30.22
C LYS A 514 -1.09 -27.80 29.76
N ILE A 515 -0.69 -27.57 28.52
CA ILE A 515 0.41 -28.24 27.82
C ILE A 515 1.20 -27.16 27.08
N PRO A 516 2.47 -26.91 27.46
CA PRO A 516 3.28 -25.92 26.77
C PRO A 516 3.62 -26.38 25.35
N VAL A 517 3.57 -25.42 24.42
CA VAL A 517 3.94 -25.56 23.02
C VAL A 517 5.10 -24.61 22.73
N SER A 518 6.20 -25.17 22.23
CA SER A 518 7.45 -24.46 21.95
C SER A 518 8.00 -24.83 20.57
N GLY A 519 9.16 -24.28 20.17
CA GLY A 519 9.81 -24.62 18.90
C GLY A 519 9.59 -23.55 17.84
N THR A 520 9.40 -23.96 16.59
CA THR A 520 9.17 -23.06 15.44
C THR A 520 7.76 -23.27 14.88
N PHE A 521 7.27 -22.34 14.06
CA PHE A 521 5.94 -22.47 13.43
C PHE A 521 5.86 -23.67 12.46
N ASP A 522 6.96 -24.04 11.81
CA ASP A 522 7.05 -25.22 10.94
C ASP A 522 7.16 -26.55 11.71
N LYS A 523 7.74 -26.53 12.91
CA LYS A 523 7.99 -27.72 13.73
C LYS A 523 7.66 -27.44 15.20
N PRO A 524 6.36 -27.27 15.52
CA PRO A 524 5.93 -27.06 16.89
C PRO A 524 6.23 -28.31 17.73
N LYS A 525 6.82 -28.11 18.90
CA LYS A 525 7.12 -29.13 19.90
C LYS A 525 6.17 -28.96 21.07
N VAL A 526 5.26 -29.91 21.20
CA VAL A 526 4.30 -29.98 22.31
C VAL A 526 4.85 -30.92 23.37
N ASP A 527 4.79 -30.52 24.64
CA ASP A 527 5.25 -31.37 25.75
C ASP A 527 4.24 -32.46 26.12
N TRP A 528 4.16 -33.48 25.27
CA TRP A 528 3.28 -34.64 25.47
C TRP A 528 3.61 -35.45 26.72
N LYS A 529 4.86 -35.39 27.21
CA LYS A 529 5.27 -36.13 28.41
C LYS A 529 4.60 -35.55 29.63
N THR A 530 4.68 -34.24 29.81
CA THR A 530 4.03 -33.53 30.92
C THR A 530 2.50 -33.67 30.84
N ALA A 531 1.94 -33.64 29.63
CA ALA A 531 0.52 -33.89 29.41
C ALA A 531 0.07 -35.30 29.84
N GLY A 532 0.84 -36.32 29.48
CA GLY A 532 0.57 -37.72 29.86
C GLY A 532 0.66 -37.95 31.37
N VAL A 533 1.62 -37.32 32.05
CA VAL A 533 1.74 -37.34 33.52
C VAL A 533 0.50 -36.71 34.16
N GLY A 534 0.06 -35.55 33.68
CA GLY A 534 -1.14 -34.88 34.18
C GLY A 534 -2.40 -35.74 34.05
N LEU A 535 -2.61 -36.39 32.90
CA LEU A 535 -3.73 -37.33 32.71
C LEU A 535 -3.66 -38.56 33.61
N ALA A 536 -2.47 -39.15 33.79
CA ALA A 536 -2.29 -40.30 34.66
C ALA A 536 -2.67 -39.96 36.11
N GLN A 537 -2.31 -38.77 36.58
CA GLN A 537 -2.68 -38.27 37.90
C GLN A 537 -4.20 -38.08 38.05
N LEU A 538 -4.87 -37.49 37.05
CA LEU A 538 -6.33 -37.33 37.06
C LEU A 538 -7.05 -38.69 37.10
N THR A 539 -6.56 -39.66 36.32
CA THR A 539 -7.09 -41.02 36.29
C THR A 539 -6.88 -41.75 37.62
N ALA A 540 -5.70 -41.59 38.24
CA ALA A 540 -5.38 -42.17 39.55
C ALA A 540 -6.27 -41.59 40.67
N ARG A 541 -6.49 -40.26 40.67
CA ARG A 541 -7.42 -39.59 41.61
C ARG A 541 -8.85 -40.10 41.46
N GLN A 542 -9.30 -40.40 40.24
CA GLN A 542 -10.64 -40.93 40.02
C GLN A 542 -10.81 -42.33 40.63
N ARG A 543 -9.78 -43.18 40.56
CA ARG A 543 -9.78 -44.58 41.04
C ARG A 543 -9.45 -44.74 42.53
N GLY A 544 -9.10 -43.67 43.25
CA GLY A 544 -8.95 -43.69 44.71
C GLY A 544 -7.76 -44.49 45.26
N GLY A 545 -6.65 -44.60 44.52
CA GLY A 545 -5.49 -45.43 44.90
C GLY A 545 -4.44 -44.76 45.80
N GLN A 546 -3.66 -45.58 46.51
CA GLN A 546 -2.63 -45.26 47.52
C GLN A 546 -1.41 -44.47 47.00
N LEU A 547 -1.32 -44.22 45.68
CA LEU A 547 -0.33 -43.35 45.02
C LEU A 547 -0.56 -41.84 45.30
N MET A 548 -1.50 -41.50 46.18
CA MET A 548 -1.96 -40.14 46.43
C MET A 548 -0.89 -39.24 47.04
N GLN A 549 -0.01 -39.74 47.92
CA GLN A 549 0.90 -38.89 48.72
C GLN A 549 2.14 -38.42 47.95
N THR A 550 2.72 -39.26 47.08
CA THR A 550 4.01 -38.96 46.43
C THR A 550 3.89 -37.99 45.24
N PHE A 551 2.68 -37.79 44.71
CA PHE A 551 2.43 -37.01 43.49
C PHE A 551 1.66 -35.69 43.72
N LEU A 552 1.18 -35.43 44.93
CA LEU A 552 0.45 -34.19 45.27
C LEU A 552 1.33 -32.93 45.16
N ASN A 553 2.65 -33.04 45.37
CA ASN A 553 3.58 -31.91 45.31
C ASN A 553 3.87 -31.39 43.89
N TYR A 554 3.48 -32.11 42.82
CA TYR A 554 3.70 -31.66 41.43
C TYR A 554 2.52 -30.88 40.85
N VAL A 555 1.33 -30.96 41.46
CA VAL A 555 0.05 -30.53 40.86
C VAL A 555 -0.49 -29.24 41.46
N ASP A 556 0.10 -28.76 42.55
CA ASP A 556 -0.37 -27.57 43.27
C ASP A 556 -0.06 -26.24 42.55
N THR A 557 0.50 -26.28 41.34
CA THR A 557 0.80 -25.09 40.52
C THR A 557 -0.29 -24.74 39.50
N ASN A 558 -1.37 -25.50 39.41
CA ASN A 558 -2.51 -25.22 38.51
C ASN A 558 -3.70 -24.56 39.26
N GLU A 559 -3.41 -23.57 40.10
CA GLU A 559 -4.45 -22.67 40.62
C GLU A 559 -5.11 -21.89 39.46
N LYS A 560 -6.43 -21.71 39.58
CA LYS A 560 -7.26 -20.85 38.73
C LYS A 560 -6.64 -19.44 38.65
N SER A 561 -6.15 -19.02 37.49
CA SER A 561 -6.01 -17.59 37.16
C SER A 561 -5.70 -17.36 35.68
N ASP A 562 -4.80 -18.14 35.08
CA ASP A 562 -4.14 -17.68 33.83
C ASP A 562 -4.69 -18.28 32.53
N VAL A 563 -5.95 -18.72 32.48
CA VAL A 563 -6.59 -19.11 31.21
C VAL A 563 -7.41 -17.93 30.73
N PRO A 564 -7.09 -17.33 29.56
CA PRO A 564 -7.87 -16.23 29.03
C PRO A 564 -9.33 -16.67 28.76
N GLU A 565 -10.27 -15.74 28.88
CA GLU A 565 -11.65 -15.99 28.46
C GLU A 565 -11.72 -16.07 26.92
N PRO A 566 -12.66 -16.84 26.35
CA PRO A 566 -12.91 -16.83 24.91
C PRO A 566 -13.23 -15.42 24.42
N GLY A 567 -12.61 -14.99 23.31
CA GLY A 567 -12.82 -13.64 22.76
C GLY A 567 -14.24 -13.38 22.23
N SER A 568 -15.01 -14.45 22.01
CA SER A 568 -16.41 -14.41 21.56
C SER A 568 -17.17 -15.65 22.02
N LYS A 569 -18.50 -15.64 21.91
CA LYS A 569 -19.32 -16.84 22.14
C LYS A 569 -18.93 -17.95 21.17
N LEU A 570 -18.82 -19.18 21.66
CA LEU A 570 -18.37 -20.30 20.85
C LEU A 570 -19.44 -20.67 19.80
N PRO A 571 -19.06 -20.89 18.53
CA PRO A 571 -20.03 -21.16 17.46
C PRO A 571 -20.92 -22.40 17.69
N TRP A 572 -20.38 -23.44 18.31
CA TRP A 572 -21.08 -24.71 18.57
C TRP A 572 -22.03 -24.66 19.78
N GLU A 573 -21.89 -23.66 20.67
CA GLU A 573 -22.86 -23.45 21.75
C GLU A 573 -24.20 -22.93 21.20
N GLN A 574 -24.18 -22.23 20.06
CA GLN A 574 -25.39 -21.73 19.39
C GLN A 574 -26.13 -22.85 18.65
N SER A 575 -25.39 -23.71 17.92
CA SER A 575 -25.97 -24.86 17.20
C SER A 575 -26.66 -25.87 18.12
N SER A 576 -26.22 -25.97 19.38
CA SER A 576 -26.84 -26.88 20.36
C SER A 576 -28.19 -26.37 20.87
N ALA A 577 -28.46 -25.06 20.77
CA ALA A 577 -29.73 -24.47 21.19
C ALA A 577 -30.84 -24.62 20.14
N GLU A 578 -30.50 -24.64 18.85
CA GLU A 578 -31.46 -24.85 17.74
C GLU A 578 -31.90 -26.31 17.57
N HIS A 579 -31.14 -27.29 18.08
CA HIS A 579 -31.54 -28.71 18.06
C HIS A 579 -32.23 -29.16 19.36
N ALA A 580 -32.38 -28.25 20.33
CA ALA A 580 -33.11 -28.47 21.57
C ALA A 580 -34.50 -27.79 21.58
N GLN A 581 -34.91 -27.21 20.45
CA GLN A 581 -36.28 -26.80 20.13
C GLN A 581 -36.87 -27.77 19.11
#